data_AF-A0A2E7P1J6-F1
#
_entry.id   AF-A0A2E7P1J6-F1
#
_cell.length_a   1.000
_cell.length_b   1.000
_cell.length_c   1.000
_cell.angle_alpha   90.00
_cell.angle_beta   90.00
_cell.angle_gamma   90.00
#
_symmetry.space_group_name_H-M   'P 1'
#
loop_
_entity.id
_entity.type
_entity.pdbx_description
1 polymer ?
#
loop_
_entity_poly.entity_id
_entity_poly.type
_entity_poly.pdbx_seq_one_letter_code
_entity_poly.pdbx_strand_id
1 'polypeptide(L)'
;GSAGSDTFYANSAANVFNGGAGGSDTVSYLYSTGSAITASLVSGAGGSGGDASGDSYVGIANLEGSANVDSTLTGNSAANVLSARGTATTNVLSGGGASSGTDVFNVVDGGHNSVTVGSGSNLINVSAGSHSSAGAQSDMVNQTTGTSNINSISGGAGVTTLHFADLGASLNLSNFSSKVTGITTLDVSAGSGTNVIITADDVRQMGMAGSGISKILTVKMSTSESLQIMANGSDHYVYFPGTTDYAFYNASNQEIARIHLVTA
;
A
#
# COMPACT_ATOMS: atom_id res chain seq x y z
N GLY A 1 27.62 -0.64 -7.96
CA GLY A 1 26.98 -1.15 -9.15
C GLY A 1 27.53 -0.37 -10.30
N SER A 2 26.72 -0.20 -11.33
CA SER A 2 26.96 0.50 -12.57
C SER A 2 26.41 1.93 -12.48
N ALA A 3 26.04 2.52 -13.62
CA ALA A 3 25.30 3.79 -13.67
C ALA A 3 23.80 3.58 -13.96
N GLY A 4 23.38 2.33 -14.18
CA GLY A 4 21.98 1.95 -14.34
C GLY A 4 21.43 1.35 -13.05
N SER A 5 20.16 0.95 -13.07
CA SER A 5 19.52 0.29 -11.93
C SER A 5 20.05 -1.14 -11.77
N ASP A 6 20.70 -1.42 -10.64
CA ASP A 6 21.18 -2.74 -10.28
C ASP A 6 20.35 -3.38 -9.17
N THR A 7 20.39 -4.71 -9.12
CA THR A 7 19.88 -5.51 -7.99
C THR A 7 21.02 -6.26 -7.34
N PHE A 8 21.25 -6.00 -6.06
CA PHE A 8 22.20 -6.72 -5.22
C PHE A 8 21.45 -7.77 -4.42
N TYR A 9 21.84 -9.04 -4.53
CA TYR A 9 21.36 -10.08 -3.64
C TYR A 9 22.27 -10.19 -2.43
N ALA A 10 21.71 -9.93 -1.25
CA ALA A 10 22.44 -9.98 0.01
C ALA A 10 22.72 -11.42 0.43
N ASN A 11 23.71 -11.56 1.31
CA ASN A 11 24.12 -12.81 1.95
C ASN A 11 24.54 -12.52 3.38
N SER A 12 24.97 -13.54 4.12
CA SER A 12 25.31 -13.44 5.54
C SER A 12 26.56 -12.63 5.90
N ALA A 13 27.34 -12.14 4.93
CA ALA A 13 28.46 -11.27 5.19
C ALA A 13 27.99 -9.84 5.51
N ALA A 14 28.78 -9.08 6.27
CA ALA A 14 28.54 -7.65 6.42
C ALA A 14 29.01 -6.92 5.15
N ASN A 15 28.06 -6.44 4.35
CA ASN A 15 28.32 -5.88 3.03
C ASN A 15 28.33 -4.34 3.03
N VAL A 16 29.04 -3.77 2.05
CA VAL A 16 28.88 -2.38 1.64
C VAL A 16 28.25 -2.38 0.26
N PHE A 17 26.93 -2.23 0.18
CA PHE A 17 26.23 -2.10 -1.09
C PHE A 17 26.34 -0.67 -1.60
N ASN A 18 27.06 -0.51 -2.69
CA ASN A 18 27.18 0.77 -3.39
C ASN A 18 26.45 0.66 -4.72
N GLY A 19 25.39 1.44 -4.93
CA GLY A 19 24.61 1.49 -6.17
C GLY A 19 25.43 2.00 -7.34
N GLY A 20 26.21 3.07 -7.14
CA GLY A 20 27.05 3.68 -8.16
C GLY A 20 26.65 5.13 -8.40
N ALA A 21 26.87 5.61 -9.62
CA ALA A 21 26.70 7.03 -9.96
C ALA A 21 25.27 7.43 -10.38
N GLY A 22 24.35 6.47 -10.44
CA GLY A 22 22.96 6.67 -10.85
C GLY A 22 22.23 5.35 -10.95
N GLY A 23 20.93 5.41 -11.26
CA GLY A 23 20.05 4.25 -11.25
C GLY A 23 19.10 4.24 -10.05
N SER A 24 18.14 3.31 -10.08
CA SER A 24 17.28 2.99 -8.94
C SER A 24 17.70 1.62 -8.41
N ASP A 25 18.75 1.64 -7.60
CA ASP A 25 19.41 0.42 -7.11
C ASP A 25 18.63 -0.23 -5.98
N THR A 26 18.61 -1.56 -5.98
CA THR A 26 17.87 -2.39 -5.03
C THR A 26 18.79 -3.33 -4.28
N VAL A 27 18.69 -3.35 -2.95
CA VAL A 27 19.22 -4.46 -2.15
C VAL A 27 18.10 -5.43 -1.85
N SER A 28 18.31 -6.69 -2.22
CA SER A 28 17.37 -7.78 -2.09
C SER A 28 17.84 -8.79 -1.05
N TYR A 29 17.01 -9.00 -0.03
CA TYR A 29 17.15 -10.05 0.97
C TYR A 29 16.31 -11.29 0.63
N LEU A 30 15.88 -11.45 -0.63
CA LEU A 30 14.94 -12.47 -1.09
C LEU A 30 15.27 -13.88 -0.58
N TYR A 31 16.56 -14.22 -0.54
CA TYR A 31 17.06 -15.55 -0.17
C TYR A 31 17.49 -15.69 1.30
N SER A 32 17.33 -14.66 2.12
CA SER A 32 17.69 -14.72 3.54
C SER A 32 16.91 -15.81 4.26
N THR A 33 17.58 -16.56 5.14
CA THR A 33 17.00 -17.64 5.94
C THR A 33 17.44 -17.55 7.40
N GLY A 34 16.74 -18.28 8.29
CA GLY A 34 17.14 -18.44 9.69
C GLY A 34 16.63 -17.37 10.64
N SER A 35 16.95 -16.09 10.42
CA SER A 35 16.54 -14.99 11.31
C SER A 35 15.92 -13.83 10.53
N ALA A 36 15.00 -13.11 11.18
CA ALA A 36 14.38 -11.92 10.61
C ALA A 36 15.42 -10.84 10.27
N ILE A 37 15.14 -10.06 9.23
CA ILE A 37 16.01 -8.99 8.75
C ILE A 37 15.39 -7.62 9.05
N THR A 38 16.25 -6.65 9.34
CA THR A 38 15.90 -5.23 9.41
C THR A 38 16.86 -4.46 8.52
N ALA A 39 16.33 -3.76 7.52
CA ALA A 39 17.10 -2.97 6.58
C ALA A 39 16.55 -1.53 6.52
N SER A 40 17.43 -0.55 6.65
CA SER A 40 17.08 0.86 6.64
C SER A 40 17.98 1.69 5.74
N LEU A 41 17.38 2.40 4.78
CA LEU A 41 18.05 3.35 3.89
C LEU A 41 18.34 4.69 4.56
N VAL A 42 17.89 4.89 5.82
CA VAL A 42 18.23 6.07 6.61
C VAL A 42 19.75 6.10 6.80
N SER A 43 20.36 7.24 6.49
CA SER A 43 21.81 7.42 6.55
C SER A 43 22.38 6.96 7.90
N GLY A 44 23.30 5.99 7.85
CA GLY A 44 23.98 5.44 9.02
C GLY A 44 23.22 4.36 9.79
N ALA A 45 21.99 4.00 9.40
CA ALA A 45 21.23 2.93 10.04
C ALA A 45 21.68 1.54 9.56
N GLY A 46 21.74 1.32 8.25
CA GLY A 46 22.22 0.06 7.66
C GLY A 46 21.28 -1.12 7.89
N GLY A 47 21.85 -2.33 7.90
CA GLY A 47 21.15 -3.59 8.12
C GLY A 47 21.49 -4.25 9.46
N SER A 48 20.53 -4.97 10.02
CA SER A 48 20.70 -5.78 11.23
C SER A 48 19.82 -7.04 11.18
N GLY A 49 20.28 -8.11 11.83
CA GLY A 49 19.58 -9.40 11.87
C GLY A 49 19.69 -10.20 10.56
N GLY A 50 19.75 -11.53 10.67
CA GLY A 50 19.90 -12.43 9.52
C GLY A 50 21.01 -11.99 8.57
N ASP A 51 20.73 -12.08 7.26
CA ASP A 51 21.65 -11.65 6.21
C ASP A 51 21.80 -10.12 6.10
N ALA A 52 21.00 -9.32 6.79
CA ALA A 52 21.19 -7.88 6.83
C ALA A 52 22.28 -7.45 7.83
N SER A 53 22.77 -8.36 8.68
CA SER A 53 23.62 -8.01 9.82
C SER A 53 24.94 -7.32 9.42
N GLY A 54 25.03 -6.01 9.70
CA GLY A 54 26.23 -5.22 9.44
C GLY A 54 26.29 -4.63 8.03
N ASP A 55 25.22 -4.78 7.24
CA ASP A 55 25.14 -4.19 5.92
C ASP A 55 25.05 -2.65 5.97
N SER A 56 25.60 -2.01 4.95
CA SER A 56 25.51 -0.57 4.73
C SER A 56 25.17 -0.25 3.29
N TYR A 57 24.49 0.89 3.09
CA TYR A 57 23.92 1.27 1.80
C TYR A 57 24.42 2.64 1.35
N VAL A 58 24.96 2.71 0.14
CA VAL A 58 25.41 3.93 -0.52
C VAL A 58 24.75 4.00 -1.89
N GLY A 59 23.95 5.03 -2.16
CA GLY A 59 23.25 5.17 -3.45
C GLY A 59 22.18 4.09 -3.70
N ILE A 60 21.68 3.41 -2.67
CA ILE A 60 20.58 2.45 -2.78
C ILE A 60 19.26 3.17 -2.57
N ALA A 61 18.31 2.94 -3.48
CA ALA A 61 16.98 3.56 -3.46
C ALA A 61 15.89 2.61 -2.95
N ASN A 62 16.10 1.30 -3.09
CA ASN A 62 15.04 0.31 -2.91
C ASN A 62 15.49 -0.85 -2.01
N LEU A 63 14.53 -1.45 -1.32
CA LEU A 63 14.72 -2.63 -0.51
C LEU A 63 13.67 -3.69 -0.86
N GLU A 64 14.13 -4.93 -1.01
CA GLU A 64 13.28 -6.11 -1.15
C GLU A 64 13.53 -7.05 0.03
N GLY A 65 12.45 -7.43 0.73
CA GLY A 65 12.48 -8.33 1.87
C GLY A 65 12.74 -9.79 1.49
N SER A 66 12.77 -10.66 2.50
CA SER A 66 12.95 -12.10 2.29
C SER A 66 11.65 -12.81 1.94
N ALA A 67 11.76 -13.88 1.14
CA ALA A 67 10.66 -14.81 0.92
C ALA A 67 10.47 -15.83 2.07
N ASN A 68 11.46 -15.98 2.95
CA ASN A 68 11.52 -17.07 3.94
C ASN A 68 11.50 -16.58 5.39
N VAL A 69 11.88 -15.33 5.65
CA VAL A 69 11.94 -14.75 7.00
C VAL A 69 11.26 -13.38 7.03
N ASP A 70 10.84 -12.99 8.23
CA ASP A 70 10.22 -11.69 8.47
C ASP A 70 11.17 -10.54 8.12
N SER A 71 10.60 -9.44 7.61
CA SER A 71 11.36 -8.30 7.11
C SER A 71 10.84 -6.98 7.66
N THR A 72 11.73 -6.17 8.24
CA THR A 72 11.45 -4.76 8.54
C THR A 72 12.24 -3.88 7.57
N LEU A 73 11.54 -3.16 6.70
CA LEU A 73 12.14 -2.33 5.64
C LEU A 73 11.81 -0.86 5.88
N THR A 74 12.84 -0.01 5.93
CA THR A 74 12.67 1.43 6.13
C THR A 74 13.33 2.21 4.99
N GLY A 75 12.55 3.04 4.31
CA GLY A 75 12.99 4.02 3.33
C GLY A 75 13.70 5.22 3.95
N ASN A 76 14.11 6.17 3.11
CA ASN A 76 14.70 7.44 3.50
C ASN A 76 13.85 8.61 2.97
N SER A 77 14.43 9.80 2.81
CA SER A 77 13.70 10.99 2.37
C SER A 77 13.65 11.16 0.84
N ALA A 78 14.20 10.20 0.09
CA ALA A 78 14.04 10.08 -1.36
C ALA A 78 12.91 9.08 -1.68
N ALA A 79 12.45 9.05 -2.93
CA ALA A 79 11.49 8.04 -3.37
C ALA A 79 12.10 6.63 -3.26
N ASN A 80 11.42 5.75 -2.51
CA ASN A 80 11.86 4.37 -2.33
C ASN A 80 10.84 3.36 -2.89
N VAL A 81 11.32 2.22 -3.39
CA VAL A 81 10.50 1.03 -3.59
C VAL A 81 10.80 0.03 -2.48
N LEU A 82 9.79 -0.27 -1.65
CA LEU A 82 9.87 -1.24 -0.56
C LEU A 82 8.97 -2.43 -0.88
N SER A 83 9.53 -3.64 -0.95
CA SER A 83 8.79 -4.81 -1.40
C SER A 83 8.80 -5.93 -0.36
N ALA A 84 7.61 -6.39 0.04
CA ALA A 84 7.42 -7.62 0.79
C ALA A 84 7.51 -8.83 -0.15
N ARG A 85 7.93 -9.98 0.39
CA ARG A 85 8.08 -11.25 -0.35
C ARG A 85 7.63 -12.43 0.48
N GLY A 86 7.42 -13.58 -0.18
CA GLY A 86 7.04 -14.83 0.47
C GLY A 86 5.53 -14.98 0.64
N THR A 87 5.11 -16.08 1.29
CA THR A 87 3.69 -16.40 1.50
C THR A 87 3.29 -16.45 2.98
N ALA A 88 4.26 -16.58 3.88
CA ALA A 88 4.04 -16.72 5.32
C ALA A 88 4.84 -15.73 6.18
N THR A 89 5.57 -14.80 5.54
CA THR A 89 6.39 -13.79 6.23
C THR A 89 5.52 -12.70 6.84
N THR A 90 5.97 -12.16 7.97
CA THR A 90 5.46 -10.93 8.56
C THR A 90 6.39 -9.78 8.20
N ASN A 91 5.86 -8.75 7.54
CA ASN A 91 6.63 -7.63 7.04
C ASN A 91 6.14 -6.30 7.59
N VAL A 92 7.08 -5.43 7.94
CA VAL A 92 6.83 -4.05 8.35
C VAL A 92 7.56 -3.13 7.38
N LEU A 93 6.82 -2.27 6.69
CA LEU A 93 7.37 -1.35 5.69
C LEU A 93 7.10 0.10 6.11
N SER A 94 8.14 0.94 6.09
CA SER A 94 8.05 2.37 6.43
C SER A 94 8.72 3.23 5.37
N GLY A 95 8.02 4.23 4.81
CA GLY A 95 8.51 5.00 3.66
C GLY A 95 9.60 6.03 3.93
N GLY A 96 9.79 6.48 5.17
CA GLY A 96 10.74 7.56 5.49
C GLY A 96 10.29 8.96 5.03
N GLY A 97 9.45 9.06 4.01
CA GLY A 97 8.74 10.26 3.58
C GLY A 97 9.44 11.02 2.47
N ALA A 98 9.23 10.58 1.23
CA ALA A 98 9.81 11.18 0.04
C ALA A 98 9.53 12.69 -0.09
N SER A 99 10.59 13.49 -0.15
CA SER A 99 10.54 14.93 -0.43
C SER A 99 10.23 15.25 -1.90
N SER A 100 10.52 14.30 -2.79
CA SER A 100 10.18 14.33 -4.22
C SER A 100 10.06 12.91 -4.75
N GLY A 101 9.23 12.71 -5.78
CA GLY A 101 8.85 11.37 -6.24
C GLY A 101 7.83 10.71 -5.31
N THR A 102 7.72 9.39 -5.40
CA THR A 102 6.70 8.60 -4.71
C THR A 102 7.33 7.41 -4.01
N ASP A 103 7.03 7.23 -2.73
CA ASP A 103 7.32 5.97 -2.04
C ASP A 103 6.34 4.90 -2.50
N VAL A 104 6.87 3.77 -2.98
CA VAL A 104 6.10 2.65 -3.50
C VAL A 104 6.24 1.46 -2.56
N PHE A 105 5.11 0.99 -2.05
CA PHE A 105 5.02 -0.18 -1.17
C PHE A 105 4.38 -1.33 -1.93
N ASN A 106 5.16 -2.37 -2.25
CA ASN A 106 4.66 -3.56 -2.90
C ASN A 106 4.37 -4.63 -1.84
N VAL A 107 3.09 -4.78 -1.47
CA VAL A 107 2.60 -5.71 -0.44
C VAL A 107 1.54 -6.68 -0.98
N VAL A 108 1.66 -6.98 -2.28
CA VAL A 108 0.92 -8.03 -2.98
C VAL A 108 1.38 -9.44 -2.57
N ASP A 109 2.60 -9.56 -2.03
CA ASP A 109 3.14 -10.78 -1.43
C ASP A 109 3.25 -10.62 0.11
N GLY A 110 3.83 -11.61 0.79
CA GLY A 110 3.90 -11.72 2.25
C GLY A 110 2.68 -12.43 2.83
N GLY A 111 2.84 -13.00 4.03
CA GLY A 111 1.72 -13.59 4.77
C GLY A 111 0.98 -12.56 5.62
N HIS A 112 1.71 -11.58 6.13
CA HIS A 112 1.19 -10.50 6.96
C HIS A 112 2.00 -9.22 6.71
N ASN A 113 1.35 -8.12 6.36
CA ASN A 113 2.03 -6.86 6.04
C ASN A 113 1.45 -5.70 6.86
N SER A 114 2.33 -4.89 7.42
CA SER A 114 2.01 -3.62 8.07
C SER A 114 2.75 -2.49 7.36
N VAL A 115 2.00 -1.54 6.82
CA VAL A 115 2.57 -0.41 6.07
C VAL A 115 2.33 0.88 6.83
N THR A 116 3.39 1.64 7.07
CA THR A 116 3.31 3.02 7.55
C THR A 116 3.95 3.93 6.51
N VAL A 117 3.15 4.79 5.90
CA VAL A 117 3.68 5.74 4.92
C VAL A 117 4.41 6.90 5.60
N GLY A 118 5.29 7.56 4.86
CA GLY A 118 5.86 8.84 5.26
C GLY A 118 5.09 10.03 4.68
N SER A 119 5.62 11.24 4.87
CA SER A 119 5.15 12.42 4.16
C SER A 119 5.37 12.32 2.65
N GLY A 120 4.77 13.23 1.88
CA GLY A 120 4.92 13.25 0.42
C GLY A 120 3.91 12.34 -0.28
N SER A 121 4.26 11.91 -1.50
CA SER A 121 3.42 11.02 -2.30
C SER A 121 3.74 9.56 -2.01
N ASN A 122 2.70 8.75 -1.82
CA ASN A 122 2.82 7.33 -1.50
C ASN A 122 1.88 6.51 -2.40
N LEU A 123 2.37 5.37 -2.87
CA LEU A 123 1.61 4.38 -3.62
C LEU A 123 1.75 3.03 -2.91
N ILE A 124 0.62 2.45 -2.51
CA ILE A 124 0.58 1.15 -1.86
C ILE A 124 -0.12 0.18 -2.79
N ASN A 125 0.62 -0.83 -3.27
CA ASN A 125 0.11 -1.87 -4.16
C ASN A 125 -0.33 -3.08 -3.34
N VAL A 126 -1.62 -3.40 -3.42
CA VAL A 126 -2.27 -4.58 -2.82
C VAL A 126 -2.95 -5.40 -3.91
N SER A 127 -3.29 -6.66 -3.61
CA SER A 127 -4.01 -7.54 -4.54
C SER A 127 -5.39 -7.89 -4.00
N ALA A 128 -6.39 -7.92 -4.88
CA ALA A 128 -7.72 -8.50 -4.61
C ALA A 128 -7.79 -10.01 -4.95
N GLY A 129 -6.69 -10.60 -5.45
CA GLY A 129 -6.54 -12.04 -5.58
C GLY A 129 -7.15 -12.69 -6.81
N SER A 130 -7.70 -11.96 -7.80
CA SER A 130 -8.34 -12.58 -8.97
C SER A 130 -7.40 -13.49 -9.79
N HIS A 131 -6.08 -13.29 -9.70
CA HIS A 131 -5.08 -14.15 -10.33
C HIS A 131 -4.64 -15.33 -9.46
N SER A 132 -5.06 -15.37 -8.18
CA SER A 132 -4.78 -16.49 -7.29
C SER A 132 -5.62 -17.71 -7.65
N SER A 133 -5.20 -18.89 -7.22
CA SER A 133 -5.98 -20.13 -7.39
C SER A 133 -7.31 -20.11 -6.61
N ALA A 134 -7.46 -19.21 -5.63
CA ALA A 134 -8.71 -19.00 -4.90
C ALA A 134 -9.69 -18.06 -5.63
N GLY A 135 -9.25 -17.34 -6.67
CA GLY A 135 -10.03 -16.30 -7.35
C GLY A 135 -10.09 -14.99 -6.56
N ALA A 136 -10.94 -14.06 -7.01
CA ALA A 136 -11.06 -12.76 -6.36
C ALA A 136 -11.67 -12.91 -4.96
N GLN A 137 -11.00 -12.33 -3.98
CA GLN A 137 -11.32 -12.51 -2.58
C GLN A 137 -12.03 -11.28 -2.03
N SER A 138 -12.72 -11.50 -0.91
CA SER A 138 -13.39 -10.43 -0.18
C SER A 138 -12.40 -9.41 0.41
N ASP A 139 -11.15 -9.78 0.68
CA ASP A 139 -10.15 -8.96 1.43
C ASP A 139 -8.95 -8.57 0.54
N MET A 140 -8.01 -7.79 1.09
CA MET A 140 -6.66 -7.63 0.51
C MET A 140 -5.83 -8.88 0.79
N VAL A 141 -5.30 -9.50 -0.26
CA VAL A 141 -4.71 -10.84 -0.18
C VAL A 141 -3.33 -10.93 -0.80
N ASN A 142 -2.62 -11.99 -0.43
CA ASN A 142 -1.42 -12.42 -1.13
C ASN A 142 -1.82 -12.91 -2.53
N GLN A 143 -1.19 -12.37 -3.57
CA GLN A 143 -1.52 -12.64 -4.98
C GLN A 143 -1.35 -14.12 -5.37
N THR A 144 -0.47 -14.85 -4.68
CA THR A 144 -0.18 -16.26 -4.97
C THR A 144 -1.15 -17.18 -4.24
N THR A 145 -1.38 -16.94 -2.94
CA THR A 145 -2.16 -17.85 -2.09
C THR A 145 -3.64 -17.48 -1.99
N GLY A 146 -4.02 -16.24 -2.29
CA GLY A 146 -5.38 -15.73 -2.10
C GLY A 146 -5.78 -15.60 -0.62
N THR A 147 -4.84 -15.67 0.31
CA THR A 147 -5.11 -15.49 1.75
C THR A 147 -4.94 -14.03 2.16
N SER A 148 -5.79 -13.53 3.07
CA SER A 148 -5.63 -12.18 3.64
C SER A 148 -4.19 -11.97 4.11
N ASN A 149 -3.55 -10.91 3.63
CA ASN A 149 -2.13 -10.67 3.91
C ASN A 149 -1.84 -9.27 4.47
N ILE A 150 -2.84 -8.41 4.61
CA ILE A 150 -2.67 -7.08 5.21
C ILE A 150 -3.15 -7.12 6.66
N ASN A 151 -2.29 -6.69 7.57
CA ASN A 151 -2.62 -6.44 8.97
C ASN A 151 -3.02 -4.99 9.19
N SER A 152 -2.26 -4.05 8.62
CA SER A 152 -2.54 -2.61 8.74
C SER A 152 -1.92 -1.78 7.62
N ILE A 153 -2.60 -0.68 7.28
CA ILE A 153 -2.11 0.39 6.42
C ILE A 153 -2.39 1.74 7.08
N SER A 154 -1.35 2.50 7.37
CA SER A 154 -1.42 3.88 7.86
C SER A 154 -0.94 4.84 6.76
N GLY A 155 -1.89 5.52 6.12
CA GLY A 155 -1.67 6.43 4.99
C GLY A 155 -1.67 7.93 5.33
N GLY A 156 -1.96 8.29 6.58
CA GLY A 156 -2.32 9.66 6.96
C GLY A 156 -1.21 10.72 6.94
N ALA A 157 0.05 10.34 6.72
CA ALA A 157 1.19 11.26 6.77
C ALA A 157 1.42 12.04 5.46
N GLY A 158 0.76 11.67 4.35
CA GLY A 158 0.95 12.28 3.04
C GLY A 158 -0.21 12.02 2.08
N VAL A 159 0.02 12.29 0.80
CA VAL A 159 -0.92 11.95 -0.28
C VAL A 159 -0.73 10.47 -0.59
N THR A 160 -1.71 9.65 -0.22
CA THR A 160 -1.59 8.20 -0.27
C THR A 160 -2.60 7.60 -1.22
N THR A 161 -2.09 6.89 -2.23
CA THR A 161 -2.88 6.07 -3.12
C THR A 161 -2.81 4.62 -2.68
N LEU A 162 -3.95 4.01 -2.38
CA LEU A 162 -4.10 2.57 -2.25
C LEU A 162 -4.54 2.00 -3.59
N HIS A 163 -3.64 1.32 -4.27
CA HIS A 163 -3.87 0.75 -5.59
C HIS A 163 -4.12 -0.75 -5.48
N PHE A 164 -5.20 -1.20 -6.11
CA PHE A 164 -5.57 -2.61 -6.19
C PHE A 164 -5.19 -3.20 -7.56
N ALA A 165 -4.36 -4.23 -7.52
CA ALA A 165 -4.17 -5.18 -8.61
C ALA A 165 -5.14 -6.36 -8.47
N ASP A 166 -5.21 -7.18 -9.52
CA ASP A 166 -5.92 -8.47 -9.52
C ASP A 166 -7.39 -8.35 -9.10
N LEU A 167 -8.07 -7.29 -9.53
CA LEU A 167 -9.47 -7.04 -9.22
C LEU A 167 -10.37 -8.05 -9.95
N GLY A 168 -11.36 -8.58 -9.21
CA GLY A 168 -12.41 -9.42 -9.77
C GLY A 168 -13.66 -8.63 -10.15
N ALA A 169 -14.79 -9.33 -10.25
CA ALA A 169 -16.08 -8.72 -10.58
C ALA A 169 -16.61 -7.75 -9.50
N SER A 170 -16.14 -7.87 -8.26
CA SER A 170 -16.55 -6.96 -7.19
C SER A 170 -15.42 -6.72 -6.19
N LEU A 171 -15.42 -5.54 -5.58
CA LEU A 171 -14.58 -5.17 -4.45
C LEU A 171 -15.48 -4.55 -3.37
N ASN A 172 -15.63 -5.22 -2.23
CA ASN A 172 -16.40 -4.71 -1.10
C ASN A 172 -15.45 -4.17 -0.01
N LEU A 173 -15.49 -2.86 0.20
CA LEU A 173 -14.56 -2.17 1.11
C LEU A 173 -14.73 -2.60 2.56
N SER A 174 -15.94 -2.99 3.00
CA SER A 174 -16.20 -3.39 4.39
C SER A 174 -15.42 -4.60 4.85
N ASN A 175 -14.85 -5.36 3.93
CA ASN A 175 -14.01 -6.50 4.27
C ASN A 175 -12.60 -6.11 4.72
N PHE A 176 -12.13 -4.89 4.39
CA PHE A 176 -10.75 -4.47 4.66
C PHE A 176 -10.63 -3.04 5.20
N SER A 177 -11.70 -2.25 5.18
CA SER A 177 -11.70 -0.84 5.58
C SER A 177 -11.21 -0.60 7.01
N SER A 178 -11.43 -1.57 7.91
CA SER A 178 -10.96 -1.52 9.31
C SER A 178 -9.45 -1.66 9.50
N LYS A 179 -8.73 -2.08 8.47
CA LYS A 179 -7.27 -2.25 8.50
C LYS A 179 -6.54 -1.03 7.93
N VAL A 180 -7.28 -0.07 7.35
CA VAL A 180 -6.72 0.96 6.49
C VAL A 180 -7.15 2.33 7.00
N THR A 181 -6.24 3.29 7.03
CA THR A 181 -6.52 4.68 7.44
C THR A 181 -5.76 5.69 6.59
N GLY A 182 -6.31 6.91 6.45
CA GLY A 182 -5.61 8.04 5.84
C GLY A 182 -5.36 7.93 4.33
N ILE A 183 -6.16 7.16 3.61
CA ILE A 183 -6.07 7.04 2.16
C ILE A 183 -6.67 8.28 1.49
N THR A 184 -5.92 8.84 0.54
CA THR A 184 -6.38 9.93 -0.32
C THR A 184 -7.14 9.40 -1.51
N THR A 185 -6.56 8.42 -2.18
CA THR A 185 -7.07 7.84 -3.41
C THR A 185 -7.13 6.33 -3.28
N LEU A 186 -8.30 5.75 -3.47
CA LEU A 186 -8.46 4.34 -3.77
C LEU A 186 -8.42 4.19 -5.30
N ASP A 187 -7.37 3.58 -5.83
CA ASP A 187 -7.21 3.32 -7.26
C ASP A 187 -7.60 1.88 -7.60
N VAL A 188 -8.70 1.74 -8.33
CA VAL A 188 -9.24 0.47 -8.82
C VAL A 188 -9.31 0.44 -10.34
N SER A 189 -8.60 1.36 -11.00
CA SER A 189 -8.65 1.51 -12.46
C SER A 189 -8.01 0.36 -13.24
N ALA A 190 -7.33 -0.55 -12.55
CA ALA A 190 -6.83 -1.81 -13.11
C ALA A 190 -7.92 -2.90 -13.25
N GLY A 191 -9.15 -2.63 -12.79
CA GLY A 191 -10.29 -3.52 -12.93
C GLY A 191 -10.76 -3.72 -14.37
N SER A 192 -11.69 -4.66 -14.53
CA SER A 192 -12.40 -4.90 -15.79
C SER A 192 -13.85 -5.26 -15.47
N GLY A 193 -14.71 -4.25 -15.41
CA GLY A 193 -16.10 -4.44 -14.96
C GLY A 193 -16.24 -4.64 -13.46
N THR A 194 -15.25 -4.21 -12.67
CA THR A 194 -15.28 -4.37 -11.21
C THR A 194 -16.34 -3.47 -10.60
N ASN A 195 -17.26 -4.06 -9.83
CA ASN A 195 -18.24 -3.33 -9.03
C ASN A 195 -17.70 -3.02 -7.63
N VAL A 196 -17.46 -1.75 -7.36
CA VAL A 196 -16.93 -1.25 -6.07
C VAL A 196 -18.09 -0.96 -5.13
N ILE A 197 -18.16 -1.69 -4.02
CA ILE A 197 -19.22 -1.58 -3.02
C ILE A 197 -18.67 -0.81 -1.81
N ILE A 198 -19.31 0.33 -1.48
CA ILE A 198 -18.84 1.27 -0.45
C ILE A 198 -19.98 1.72 0.46
N THR A 199 -19.70 1.83 1.75
CA THR A 199 -20.56 2.46 2.76
C THR A 199 -19.94 3.76 3.31
N ALA A 200 -20.73 4.55 4.04
CA ALA A 200 -20.22 5.71 4.78
C ALA A 200 -19.13 5.34 5.79
N ASP A 201 -19.28 4.19 6.46
CA ASP A 201 -18.34 3.73 7.48
C ASP A 201 -16.99 3.36 6.87
N ASP A 202 -16.97 2.74 5.70
CA ASP A 202 -15.72 2.43 4.98
C ASP A 202 -14.91 3.69 4.69
N VAL A 203 -15.58 4.74 4.21
CA VAL A 203 -14.94 6.04 3.95
C VAL A 203 -14.46 6.67 5.25
N ARG A 204 -15.17 6.48 6.36
CA ARG A 204 -14.76 7.02 7.67
C ARG A 204 -13.51 6.34 8.24
N GLN A 205 -13.42 5.03 8.07
CA GLN A 205 -12.26 4.26 8.50
C GLN A 205 -11.05 4.57 7.62
N MET A 206 -11.22 4.48 6.30
CA MET A 206 -10.12 4.56 5.34
C MET A 206 -9.70 5.98 4.97
N GLY A 207 -10.65 6.91 4.85
CA GLY A 207 -10.42 8.22 4.24
C GLY A 207 -9.51 9.15 5.04
N MET A 208 -9.00 10.17 4.36
CA MET A 208 -8.31 11.28 5.01
C MET A 208 -9.29 12.20 5.76
N ALA A 209 -8.79 12.96 6.71
CA ALA A 209 -9.58 14.01 7.35
C ALA A 209 -9.95 15.10 6.33
N GLY A 210 -11.24 15.40 6.20
CA GLY A 210 -11.76 16.51 5.41
C GLY A 210 -11.92 17.79 6.22
N SER A 211 -12.46 18.84 5.59
CA SER A 211 -12.87 20.06 6.30
C SER A 211 -14.08 19.76 7.19
N GLY A 212 -13.88 19.77 8.51
CA GLY A 212 -14.92 19.46 9.50
C GLY A 212 -14.75 18.08 10.13
N ILE A 213 -15.87 17.36 10.35
CA ILE A 213 -15.85 15.98 10.91
C ILE A 213 -15.93 14.88 9.83
N SER A 214 -15.99 15.28 8.56
CA SER A 214 -16.14 14.35 7.44
C SER A 214 -14.80 13.75 7.03
N LYS A 215 -14.86 12.51 6.56
CA LYS A 215 -13.74 11.81 5.95
C LYS A 215 -13.92 11.80 4.44
N ILE A 216 -12.83 12.03 3.69
CA ILE A 216 -12.88 12.13 2.24
C ILE A 216 -12.05 11.00 1.64
N LEU A 217 -12.61 10.35 0.61
CA LEU A 217 -11.91 9.36 -0.19
C LEU A 217 -12.13 9.68 -1.68
N THR A 218 -11.05 9.85 -2.42
CA THR A 218 -11.11 9.86 -3.88
C THR A 218 -11.14 8.41 -4.36
N VAL A 219 -12.05 8.07 -5.26
CA VAL A 219 -12.09 6.75 -5.89
C VAL A 219 -11.80 6.94 -7.37
N LYS A 220 -10.67 6.38 -7.81
CA LYS A 220 -10.23 6.41 -9.20
C LYS A 220 -10.64 5.12 -9.90
N MET A 221 -11.45 5.26 -10.94
CA MET A 221 -12.00 4.17 -11.74
C MET A 221 -11.77 4.46 -13.23
N SER A 222 -11.63 3.43 -14.04
CA SER A 222 -11.79 3.51 -15.49
C SER A 222 -13.28 3.64 -15.86
N THR A 223 -13.58 3.70 -17.16
CA THR A 223 -14.96 3.71 -17.65
C THR A 223 -15.68 2.37 -17.53
N SER A 224 -14.97 1.30 -17.15
CA SER A 224 -15.53 -0.06 -17.11
C SER A 224 -16.05 -0.45 -15.72
N GLU A 225 -15.52 0.17 -14.66
CA GLU A 225 -15.94 -0.10 -13.29
C GLU A 225 -17.24 0.64 -12.93
N SER A 226 -17.94 0.12 -11.92
CA SER A 226 -19.14 0.75 -11.37
C SER A 226 -19.01 0.99 -9.88
N LEU A 227 -19.68 2.03 -9.38
CA LEU A 227 -19.82 2.31 -7.96
C LEU A 227 -21.20 1.91 -7.46
N GLN A 228 -21.24 1.07 -6.42
CA GLN A 228 -22.42 0.75 -5.65
C GLN A 228 -22.30 1.33 -4.24
N ILE A 229 -23.13 2.33 -3.92
CA ILE A 229 -23.19 2.91 -2.58
C ILE A 229 -24.26 2.19 -1.76
N MET A 230 -23.85 1.64 -0.62
CA MET A 230 -24.72 0.96 0.33
C MET A 230 -25.03 1.89 1.51
N ALA A 231 -26.31 2.04 1.83
CA ALA A 231 -26.75 2.76 3.02
C ALA A 231 -26.68 1.85 4.26
N ASN A 232 -26.12 2.35 5.36
CA ASN A 232 -26.12 1.66 6.65
C ASN A 232 -27.18 2.29 7.56
N GLY A 233 -28.25 1.55 7.83
CA GLY A 233 -29.32 2.02 8.72
C GLY A 233 -30.03 3.26 8.21
N SER A 234 -30.01 4.34 9.00
CA SER A 234 -30.67 5.62 8.69
C SER A 234 -29.81 6.60 7.89
N ASP A 235 -28.58 6.21 7.54
CA ASP A 235 -27.70 7.04 6.74
C ASP A 235 -28.26 7.18 5.31
N HIS A 236 -28.09 8.36 4.72
CA HIS A 236 -28.43 8.61 3.32
C HIS A 236 -27.26 9.27 2.60
N TYR A 237 -27.27 9.21 1.27
CA TYR A 237 -26.29 9.90 0.45
C TYR A 237 -26.95 10.89 -0.50
N VAL A 238 -26.22 11.95 -0.82
CA VAL A 238 -26.61 12.97 -1.80
C VAL A 238 -25.53 13.03 -2.86
N TYR A 239 -25.94 12.86 -4.12
CA TYR A 239 -25.11 13.19 -5.27
C TYR A 239 -25.23 14.69 -5.55
N PHE A 240 -24.11 15.38 -5.76
CA PHE A 240 -24.10 16.80 -6.11
C PHE A 240 -24.06 16.97 -7.65
N PRO A 241 -25.16 17.41 -8.28
CA PRO A 241 -25.20 17.59 -9.73
C PRO A 241 -24.13 18.59 -10.21
N GLY A 242 -23.45 18.27 -11.31
CA GLY A 242 -22.36 19.09 -11.84
C GLY A 242 -20.98 18.80 -11.21
N THR A 243 -20.93 17.86 -10.27
CA THR A 243 -19.69 17.32 -9.70
C THR A 243 -19.66 15.80 -9.87
N THR A 244 -18.61 15.18 -9.33
CA THR A 244 -18.49 13.72 -9.17
C THR A 244 -18.54 13.30 -7.69
N ASP A 245 -19.11 14.15 -6.84
CA ASP A 245 -19.13 13.97 -5.39
C ASP A 245 -20.41 13.28 -4.91
N TYR A 246 -20.24 12.38 -3.94
CA TYR A 246 -21.30 11.77 -3.15
C TYR A 246 -21.02 12.03 -1.67
N ALA A 247 -21.88 12.79 -0.98
CA ALA A 247 -21.77 13.01 0.46
C ALA A 247 -22.74 12.11 1.23
N PHE A 248 -22.27 11.60 2.36
CA PHE A 248 -23.03 10.79 3.30
C PHE A 248 -23.44 11.62 4.49
N TYR A 249 -24.71 11.50 4.87
CA TYR A 249 -25.30 12.21 5.99
C TYR A 249 -25.87 11.23 7.01
N ASN A 250 -25.61 11.49 8.29
CA ASN A 250 -26.21 10.74 9.38
C ASN A 250 -27.69 11.15 9.61
N ALA A 251 -28.35 10.47 10.55
CA ALA A 251 -29.75 10.77 10.92
C ALA A 251 -30.01 12.21 11.40
N SER A 252 -28.96 12.94 11.82
CA SER A 252 -29.04 14.35 12.22
C SER A 252 -28.73 15.33 11.07
N ASN A 253 -28.65 14.84 9.83
CA ASN A 253 -28.29 15.61 8.63
C ASN A 253 -26.90 16.26 8.69
N GLN A 254 -25.96 15.64 9.40
CA GLN A 254 -24.58 16.06 9.41
C GLN A 254 -23.76 15.23 8.42
N GLU A 255 -22.95 15.89 7.59
CA GLU A 255 -22.03 15.20 6.68
C GLU A 255 -20.98 14.43 7.48
N ILE A 256 -20.90 13.11 7.27
CA ILE A 256 -20.00 12.22 8.00
C ILE A 256 -18.90 11.63 7.12
N ALA A 257 -19.09 11.63 5.80
CA ALA A 257 -18.15 11.12 4.82
C ALA A 257 -18.46 11.69 3.43
N ARG A 258 -17.47 11.67 2.54
CA ARG A 258 -17.61 12.06 1.13
C ARG A 258 -16.73 11.21 0.22
N ILE A 259 -17.28 10.82 -0.92
CA ILE A 259 -16.54 10.23 -2.04
C ILE A 259 -16.41 11.27 -3.14
N HIS A 260 -15.22 11.37 -3.71
CA HIS A 260 -14.96 12.09 -4.95
C HIS A 260 -14.60 11.08 -6.04
N LEU A 261 -15.36 11.01 -7.13
CA LEU A 261 -15.02 10.12 -8.24
C LEU A 261 -14.14 10.80 -9.26
N VAL A 262 -13.10 10.10 -9.70
CA VAL A 262 -12.24 10.53 -10.82
C VAL A 262 -12.10 9.41 -11.83
N THR A 263 -12.10 9.78 -13.10
CA THR A 263 -11.81 8.84 -14.20
C THR A 263 -10.29 8.76 -14.39
N ALA A 264 -9.79 7.54 -14.57
CA ALA A 264 -8.38 7.25 -14.82
C ALA A 264 -7.86 7.77 -16.17
#